data_AF-A0AAW9IGT9-F1
#
_entry.id   AF-A0AAW9IGT9-F1
#
_cell.length_a   1.000
_cell.length_b   1.000
_cell.length_c   1.000
_cell.angle_alpha   90.00
_cell.angle_beta   90.00
_cell.angle_gamma   90.00
#
_symmetry.space_group_name_H-M   'P 1'
#
loop_
_entity.id
_entity.type
_entity.pdbx_description
1 polymer ?
#
loop_
_entity_poly.entity_id
_entity_poly.type
_entity_poly.pdbx_seq_one_letter_code
_entity_poly.pdbx_strand_id
1 'polypeptide(L)' 'VVDKVIEYIASTGVKYEVGAMETTMEGEHSELLEIVKKAQEICTEEGASRVVSMVKIDYKKEGVTMDEKIKKYR' A
#
# COMPACT_ATOMS: atom_id res chain seq x y z
N VAL A 1 10.35 10.64 -5.41
CA VAL A 1 10.13 9.63 -4.35
C VAL A 1 8.69 9.14 -4.28
N VAL A 2 7.71 9.95 -3.85
CA VAL A 2 6.31 9.48 -3.67
C VAL A 2 5.69 8.97 -4.97
N ASP A 3 5.85 9.73 -6.07
CA ASP A 3 5.32 9.33 -7.38
C ASP A 3 5.87 7.98 -7.86
N LYS A 4 7.15 7.68 -7.57
CA LYS A 4 7.78 6.40 -7.92
C LYS A 4 7.20 5.22 -7.15
N VAL A 5 6.86 5.44 -5.88
CA VAL A 5 6.20 4.41 -5.08
C VAL A 5 4.78 4.17 -5.59
N ILE A 6 4.04 5.23 -5.96
CA ILE A 6 2.68 5.09 -6.52
C ILE A 6 2.73 4.41 -7.90
N GLU A 7 3.66 4.79 -8.77
CA GLU A 7 3.92 4.12 -10.05
C GLU A 7 4.21 2.62 -9.85
N TYR A 8 5.04 2.29 -8.85
CA TYR A 8 5.33 0.90 -8.51
C TYR A 8 4.09 0.16 -8.02
N ILE A 9 3.31 0.72 -7.07
CA ILE A 9 2.07 0.10 -6.59
C ILE A 9 1.11 -0.13 -7.77
N ALA A 10 0.96 0.84 -8.67
CA ALA A 10 0.13 0.68 -9.87
C ALA A 10 0.61 -0.47 -10.77
N SER A 11 1.93 -0.70 -10.86
CA SER A 11 2.51 -1.78 -11.66
C SER A 11 2.26 -3.19 -11.10
N THR A 12 1.96 -3.31 -9.80
CA THR A 12 1.73 -4.62 -9.14
C THR A 12 0.37 -5.23 -9.51
N GLY A 13 -0.58 -4.43 -9.99
CA GLY A 13 -1.93 -4.88 -10.34
C GLY A 13 -2.85 -5.12 -9.14
N VAL A 14 -2.39 -4.90 -7.91
CA VAL A 14 -3.26 -4.97 -6.71
C VAL A 14 -4.29 -3.85 -6.73
N LYS A 15 -5.45 -4.10 -6.12
CA LYS A 15 -6.46 -3.04 -5.95
C LYS A 15 -5.90 -2.03 -4.94
N TYR A 16 -5.83 -0.77 -5.32
CA TYR A 16 -5.32 0.29 -4.44
C TYR A 16 -6.11 1.57 -4.57
N GLU A 17 -6.02 2.42 -3.55
CA GLU A 17 -6.59 3.74 -3.53
C GLU A 17 -5.63 4.73 -2.87
N VAL A 18 -5.29 5.80 -3.58
CA VAL A 18 -4.45 6.89 -3.07
C VAL A 18 -5.32 7.86 -2.29
N GLY A 19 -5.10 7.94 -0.98
CA GLY A 19 -5.67 8.97 -0.11
C GLY A 19 -4.70 10.13 0.11
N ALA A 20 -5.18 11.16 0.83
CA ALA A 20 -4.37 12.36 1.10
C ALA A 20 -3.16 12.10 2.01
N MET A 21 -3.26 11.10 2.91
CA MET A 21 -2.22 10.78 3.90
C MET A 21 -1.61 9.39 3.69
N GLU A 22 -2.33 8.48 3.05
CA GLU A 22 -1.95 7.08 2.93
C GLU A 22 -2.49 6.48 1.64
N THR A 23 -1.80 5.46 1.13
CA THR A 23 -2.30 4.62 0.04
C THR A 23 -2.81 3.33 0.65
N THR A 24 -4.08 3.03 0.41
CA THR A 24 -4.71 1.77 0.86
C THR A 24 -4.57 0.73 -0.24
N MET A 25 -4.20 -0.50 0.11
CA MET A 25 -4.07 -1.63 -0.83
C MET A 25 -4.90 -2.81 -0.33
N GLU A 26 -5.45 -3.58 -1.25
CA GLU A 26 -6.23 -4.78 -1.01
C GLU A 26 -5.70 -5.91 -1.90
N GLY A 27 -5.44 -7.07 -1.30
CA GLY A 27 -4.82 -8.21 -1.96
C GLY A 27 -4.33 -9.25 -0.95
N GLU A 28 -3.53 -10.19 -1.42
CA GLU A 28 -2.96 -11.24 -0.57
C GLU A 28 -1.96 -10.66 0.45
N HIS A 29 -2.07 -11.10 1.71
CA HIS A 29 -1.33 -10.49 2.80
C HIS A 29 0.19 -10.48 2.59
N SER A 30 0.75 -11.61 2.11
CA SER A 30 2.19 -11.71 1.82
C SER A 30 2.63 -10.81 0.68
N GLU A 31 1.80 -10.69 -0.37
CA GLU A 31 2.08 -9.83 -1.50
C GLU A 31 2.11 -8.35 -1.08
N LEU A 32 1.13 -7.92 -0.29
CA LEU A 32 1.07 -6.55 0.22
C LEU A 32 2.29 -6.19 1.08
N LEU A 33 2.79 -7.12 1.88
CA LEU A 33 4.01 -6.90 2.67
C LEU A 33 5.27 -6.79 1.81
N GLU A 34 5.38 -7.59 0.73
CA GLU A 34 6.49 -7.46 -0.23
C GLU A 34 6.43 -6.12 -0.97
N ILE A 35 5.22 -5.63 -1.30
CA ILE A 35 5.04 -4.29 -1.88
C ILE A 35 5.54 -3.20 -0.93
N VAL A 36 5.19 -3.28 0.37
CA VAL A 36 5.67 -2.32 1.38
C VAL A 36 7.19 -2.34 1.47
N LYS A 37 7.81 -3.51 1.51
CA LYS A 37 9.27 -3.65 1.54
C LYS A 37 9.90 -3.02 0.30
N LYS A 38 9.39 -3.31 -0.89
CA LYS A 38 9.93 -2.75 -2.13
C LYS A 38 9.72 -1.24 -2.22
N ALA A 39 8.62 -0.72 -1.69
CA ALA A 39 8.38 0.72 -1.59
C ALA A 39 9.45 1.43 -0.73
N GLN A 40 9.90 0.80 0.37
CA GLN A 40 11.01 1.32 1.17
C GLN A 40 12.32 1.35 0.39
N GLU A 41 12.63 0.27 -0.34
CA GLU A 41 13.82 0.19 -1.19
C GLU A 41 13.82 1.31 -2.25
N ILE A 42 12.71 1.49 -2.96
CA ILE A 42 12.54 2.57 -3.94
C ILE A 42 12.79 3.94 -3.30
N CYS A 43 12.27 4.16 -2.08
CA CYS A 43 12.51 5.43 -1.39
C CYS A 43 14.01 5.67 -1.13
N THR A 44 14.74 4.63 -0.73
CA THR A 44 16.19 4.73 -0.50
C THR A 44 16.99 4.87 -1.80
N GLU A 45 16.59 4.19 -2.87
CA GLU A 45 17.21 4.29 -4.21
C GLU A 45 17.05 5.70 -4.79
N GLU A 46 15.93 6.36 -4.50
CA GLU A 46 15.64 7.75 -4.88
C GLU A 46 16.32 8.80 -3.98
N GLY A 47 17.22 8.37 -3.08
CA GLY A 47 18.07 9.26 -2.27
C GLY A 47 17.57 9.55 -0.86
N ALA A 48 16.53 8.87 -0.36
CA ALA A 48 16.14 9.00 1.05
C ALA A 48 17.16 8.32 1.97
N SER A 49 17.76 9.09 2.88
CA SER A 49 18.72 8.56 3.88
C SER A 49 18.05 7.77 5.01
N ARG A 50 16.76 8.04 5.26
CA ARG A 50 15.93 7.34 6.25
C ARG A 50 14.48 7.38 5.81
N VAL A 51 13.80 6.25 5.93
CA VAL A 51 12.37 6.10 5.62
C VAL A 51 11.64 5.63 6.87
N VAL A 52 10.49 6.24 7.17
CA VAL A 52 9.57 5.76 8.20
C VAL A 52 8.29 5.33 7.50
N SER A 53 7.96 4.04 7.59
CA SER A 53 6.74 3.48 7.02
C SER A 53 5.72 3.24 8.13
N MET A 54 4.55 3.84 7.99
CA MET A 54 3.40 3.57 8.86
C MET A 54 2.45 2.63 8.14
N VAL A 55 2.37 1.38 8.58
CA VAL A 55 1.57 0.33 7.93
C VAL A 55 0.45 -0.08 8.87
N LYS A 56 -0.80 0.09 8.44
CA LYS A 56 -1.99 -0.40 9.14
C LYS A 56 -2.52 -1.60 8.37
N ILE A 57 -2.63 -2.74 9.04
CA ILE A 57 -3.12 -3.99 8.44
C ILE A 57 -4.43 -4.33 9.11
N ASP A 58 -5.50 -4.43 8.33
CA ASP A 58 -6.70 -5.13 8.76
C ASP A 58 -6.62 -6.56 8.24
N TYR A 59 -6.61 -7.51 9.17
CA TYR A 59 -6.44 -8.93 8.87
C TYR A 59 -7.63 -9.71 9.42
N LYS A 60 -8.26 -10.49 8.54
CA LYS A 60 -9.31 -11.44 8.87
C LYS A 60 -9.05 -12.72 8.10
N LYS A 61 -9.15 -13.88 8.76
CA LYS A 61 -8.84 -15.18 8.17
C LYS A 61 -9.70 -15.49 6.95
N GLU A 62 -10.96 -15.07 6.96
CA GLU A 62 -11.90 -15.26 5.84
C GLU A 62 -11.80 -14.15 4.77
N GLY A 63 -10.87 -13.21 4.92
CA GLY A 63 -10.75 -12.02 4.07
C GLY A 63 -11.56 -10.83 4.57
N VAL A 64 -11.08 -9.64 4.19
CA VAL A 64 -11.73 -8.34 4.40
C VAL A 64 -11.43 -7.46 3.19
N THR A 65 -12.42 -6.70 2.74
CA THR A 65 -12.28 -5.81 1.57
C THR A 65 -12.49 -4.35 1.95
N MET A 66 -11.95 -3.45 1.13
CA MET A 66 -12.18 -2.01 1.20
C MET A 66 -13.66 -1.70 1.00
N ASP A 67 -14.32 -2.36 0.04
CA ASP A 67 -15.72 -2.10 -0.30
C ASP A 67 -16.64 -2.37 0.91
N GLU A 68 -16.42 -3.46 1.65
CA GLU A 68 -17.17 -3.75 2.89
C GLU A 68 -17.11 -2.62 3.93
N LYS A 69 -16.00 -1.87 3.96
CA LYS A 69 -15.76 -0.78 4.91
C LYS A 69 -16.29 0.56 4.43
N ILE A 70 -16.14 0.86 3.14
CA ILE A 70 -16.39 2.21 2.60
C ILE A 70 -17.74 2.33 1.88
N LYS A 71 -18.41 1.23 1.52
CA LYS A 71 -19.68 1.24 0.76
C LYS A 71 -20.82 2.01 1.43
N LYS A 72 -20.77 2.25 2.74
CA LYS A 72 -21.77 3.08 3.44
C LYS A 72 -21.51 4.58 3.34
N TYR A 73 -20.30 4.97 2.94
CA TYR A 73 -19.79 6.34 2.98
C TYR A 73 -19.37 6.85 1.59
N ARG A 74 -19.62 6.04 0.54
CA ARG A 74 -19.48 6.35 -0.88
C ARG A 74 -20.70 5.84 -1.61
#